data_AF-A0A534M023-F1
#
_entry.id   AF-A0A534M023-F1
#
_cell.length_a   1.000
_cell.length_b   1.000
_cell.length_c   1.000
_cell.angle_alpha   90.00
_cell.angle_beta   90.00
_cell.angle_gamma   90.00
#
_symmetry.space_group_name_H-M   'P 1'
#
loop_
_entity.id
_entity.type
_entity.pdbx_description
1 polymer ?
#
loop_
_entity_poly.entity_id
_entity_poly.type
_entity_poly.pdbx_seq_one_letter_code
_entity_poly.pdbx_strand_id
1 'polypeptide(L)'
;MDREHAGRDARAVEDPIAAIFDLADSVDHQTPKIRRMLRYVRVFVSLWLLLDFFLIIALAAIGGGNPVAAFLLFIPVIGLLLGMRRVSGQTPRLVLLILVIVFANLMIVSVGGMFLIFGIVLVALFVLGFIILELMRDLRSFFDYFALRHRVIQRVRQADPVVYVPEGKDAVQRILSHLAATNPDVRGLMAIPGAVAIPALLTGKTGLTYSFDAYVRQPASFLWKTVSLGTPGFAVFVKAFDKAPTAEDLKALKAAIEDASLAARIPPARILVLWRAKGNESVSADAYEFLTKEAVRVRLRGSTFACSLELAIERDDGTYDFIPLVLEPAVAPSGRPVPS
;
A
#
# COMPACT_ATOMS: atom_id res chain seq x y z
N MET A 1 -58.97 13.43 22.16
CA MET A 1 -57.65 13.91 22.60
C MET A 1 -56.96 12.69 23.16
N ASP A 2 -56.14 11.99 22.36
CA ASP A 2 -55.24 10.94 22.84
C ASP A 2 -54.10 10.80 21.84
N ARG A 3 -52.97 11.41 22.21
CA ARG A 3 -51.72 11.44 21.44
C ARG A 3 -50.88 10.23 21.83
N GLU A 4 -51.24 9.04 21.37
CA GLU A 4 -50.51 7.82 21.74
C GLU A 4 -50.18 6.87 20.59
N HIS A 5 -50.18 7.33 19.33
CA HIS A 5 -49.76 6.51 18.17
C HIS A 5 -48.62 7.12 17.33
N ALA A 6 -47.87 8.08 17.85
CA ALA A 6 -46.74 8.71 17.14
C ALA A 6 -45.38 8.44 17.81
N GLY A 7 -45.18 7.22 18.31
CA GLY A 7 -43.99 6.86 19.11
C GLY A 7 -43.23 5.62 18.65
N ARG A 8 -43.57 5.03 17.49
CA ARG A 8 -42.83 3.91 16.91
C ARG A 8 -42.37 4.26 15.50
N ASP A 9 -41.09 3.98 15.26
CA ASP A 9 -40.39 3.98 13.96
C ASP A 9 -39.90 5.31 13.36
N ALA A 10 -39.13 6.06 14.16
CA ALA A 10 -38.11 6.98 13.62
C ALA A 10 -36.68 6.69 14.13
N ARG A 11 -36.51 5.71 15.04
CA ARG A 11 -35.20 5.29 15.60
C ARG A 11 -34.67 3.96 15.03
N ALA A 12 -35.38 3.34 14.10
CA ALA A 12 -34.94 2.14 13.37
C ALA A 12 -34.11 2.47 12.11
N VAL A 13 -33.74 3.73 11.93
CA VAL A 13 -32.66 4.13 11.03
C VAL A 13 -31.49 4.45 11.95
N GLU A 14 -30.79 3.40 12.38
CA GLU A 14 -29.40 3.54 12.80
C GLU A 14 -28.71 4.39 11.73
N ASP A 15 -28.14 5.51 12.18
CA ASP A 15 -27.57 6.55 11.34
C ASP A 15 -26.80 5.90 10.18
N PRO A 16 -27.20 6.08 8.91
CA PRO A 16 -26.58 5.38 7.78
C PRO A 16 -25.07 5.62 7.73
N ILE A 17 -24.61 6.72 8.34
CA ILE A 17 -23.21 7.02 8.58
C ILE A 17 -22.57 6.00 9.54
N ALA A 18 -23.19 5.70 10.69
CA ALA A 18 -22.72 4.70 11.64
C ALA A 18 -22.70 3.29 11.06
N ALA A 19 -23.72 2.88 10.31
CA ALA A 19 -23.76 1.58 9.64
C ALA A 19 -22.65 1.42 8.58
N ILE A 20 -22.35 2.50 7.83
CA ILE A 20 -21.23 2.53 6.87
C ILE A 20 -19.88 2.43 7.61
N PHE A 21 -19.77 3.02 8.80
CA PHE A 21 -18.56 2.94 9.63
C PHE A 21 -18.36 1.54 10.24
N ASP A 22 -19.39 0.91 10.77
CA ASP A 22 -19.29 -0.45 11.30
C ASP A 22 -18.93 -1.45 10.19
N LEU A 23 -19.47 -1.26 8.99
CA LEU A 23 -19.06 -2.00 7.82
C LEU A 23 -17.58 -1.76 7.48
N ALA A 24 -17.12 -0.51 7.52
CA ALA A 24 -15.73 -0.17 7.24
C ALA A 24 -14.76 -0.73 8.30
N ASP A 25 -15.13 -0.70 9.59
CA ASP A 25 -14.41 -1.32 10.70
C ASP A 25 -14.29 -2.84 10.51
N SER A 26 -15.39 -3.50 10.11
CA SER A 26 -15.39 -4.94 9.84
C SER A 26 -14.48 -5.30 8.65
N VAL A 27 -14.42 -4.45 7.63
CA VAL A 27 -13.55 -4.60 6.45
C VAL A 27 -12.09 -4.36 6.81
N ASP A 28 -11.75 -3.38 7.66
CA ASP A 28 -10.35 -3.17 8.13
C ASP A 28 -9.85 -4.36 8.96
N HIS A 29 -10.68 -4.93 9.83
CA HIS A 29 -10.35 -6.15 10.58
C HIS A 29 -10.09 -7.35 9.65
N GLN A 30 -10.82 -7.44 8.54
CA GLN A 30 -10.61 -8.52 7.55
C GLN A 30 -9.48 -8.22 6.55
N THR A 31 -9.06 -6.97 6.40
CA THR A 31 -8.01 -6.54 5.47
C THR A 31 -6.70 -7.34 5.58
N PRO A 32 -6.12 -7.64 6.76
CA PRO A 32 -4.92 -8.47 6.85
C PRO A 32 -5.16 -9.92 6.36
N LYS A 33 -6.35 -10.49 6.63
CA LYS A 33 -6.74 -11.83 6.17
C LYS A 33 -6.92 -11.85 4.65
N ILE A 34 -7.59 -10.84 4.09
CA ILE A 34 -7.76 -10.64 2.64
C ILE A 34 -6.40 -10.45 1.97
N ARG A 35 -5.50 -9.62 2.54
CA ARG A 35 -4.15 -9.40 2.01
C ARG A 35 -3.32 -10.68 1.98
N ARG A 36 -3.43 -11.52 3.01
CA ARG A 36 -2.79 -12.84 3.07
C ARG A 36 -3.38 -13.79 2.02
N MET A 37 -4.69 -13.85 1.89
CA MET A 37 -5.39 -14.65 0.89
C MET A 37 -5.02 -14.23 -0.55
N LEU A 38 -5.09 -12.94 -0.87
CA LEU A 38 -4.67 -12.39 -2.17
C LEU A 38 -3.19 -12.65 -2.47
N ARG A 39 -2.35 -12.83 -1.45
CA ARG A 39 -0.96 -13.23 -1.66
C ARG A 39 -0.86 -14.71 -2.03
N TYR A 40 -1.54 -15.60 -1.32
CA TYR A 40 -1.53 -17.03 -1.63
C TYR A 40 -2.13 -17.32 -3.00
N VAL A 41 -3.28 -16.73 -3.30
CA VAL A 41 -3.93 -16.91 -4.61
C VAL A 41 -3.01 -16.40 -5.73
N ARG A 42 -2.28 -15.30 -5.54
CA ARG A 42 -1.33 -14.80 -6.54
C ARG A 42 -0.20 -15.80 -6.80
N VAL A 43 0.38 -16.35 -5.74
CA VAL A 43 1.46 -17.35 -5.83
C VAL A 43 0.93 -18.62 -6.51
N PHE A 44 -0.23 -19.10 -6.07
CA PHE A 44 -0.89 -20.27 -6.64
C PHE A 44 -1.16 -20.10 -8.14
N VAL A 45 -1.79 -18.99 -8.54
CA VAL A 45 -2.09 -18.72 -9.96
C VAL A 45 -0.79 -18.55 -10.76
N SER A 46 0.25 -17.94 -10.18
CA SER A 46 1.54 -17.81 -10.88
C SER A 46 2.23 -19.16 -11.10
N LEU A 47 2.18 -20.07 -10.11
CA LEU A 47 2.67 -21.44 -10.25
C LEU A 47 1.83 -22.24 -11.25
N TRP A 48 0.51 -22.06 -11.22
CA TRP A 48 -0.42 -22.67 -12.18
C TRP A 48 -0.12 -22.25 -13.61
N LEU A 49 0.06 -20.94 -13.87
CA LEU A 49 0.42 -20.43 -15.19
C LEU A 49 1.77 -20.95 -15.67
N LEU A 50 2.73 -21.13 -14.76
CA LEU A 50 4.02 -21.73 -15.09
C LEU A 50 3.85 -23.20 -15.49
N LEU A 51 3.05 -23.96 -14.74
CA LEU A 51 2.73 -25.34 -15.08
C LEU A 51 2.01 -25.43 -16.43
N ASP A 52 1.03 -24.58 -16.66
CA ASP A 52 0.22 -24.51 -17.87
C ASP A 52 1.08 -24.20 -19.11
N PHE A 53 2.05 -23.28 -18.97
CA PHE A 53 3.08 -23.02 -19.99
C PHE A 53 3.84 -24.30 -20.38
N PHE A 54 4.34 -25.06 -19.41
CA PHE A 54 5.03 -26.31 -19.69
C PHE A 54 4.10 -27.37 -20.27
N LEU A 55 2.85 -27.43 -19.81
CA LEU A 55 1.87 -28.40 -20.28
C LEU A 55 1.50 -28.15 -21.76
N ILE A 56 1.33 -26.89 -22.17
CA ILE A 56 1.05 -26.52 -23.56
C ILE A 56 2.21 -26.97 -24.49
N ILE A 57 3.46 -26.74 -24.07
CA ILE A 57 4.64 -27.15 -24.86
C ILE A 57 4.75 -28.67 -24.93
N ALA A 58 4.58 -29.36 -23.79
CA ALA A 58 4.60 -30.82 -23.73
C ALA A 58 3.50 -31.44 -24.59
N LEU A 59 2.30 -30.86 -24.56
CA LEU A 59 1.17 -31.31 -25.38
C LEU A 59 1.44 -31.14 -26.87
N ALA A 60 2.07 -30.04 -27.28
CA ALA A 60 2.50 -29.84 -28.66
C ALA A 60 3.57 -30.84 -29.10
N ALA A 61 4.48 -31.24 -28.19
CA ALA A 61 5.51 -32.24 -28.46
C ALA A 61 4.94 -33.65 -28.61
N ILE A 62 3.98 -34.03 -27.74
CA ILE A 62 3.37 -35.38 -27.73
C ILE A 62 2.29 -35.50 -28.83
N GLY A 63 1.61 -34.40 -29.16
CA GLY A 63 0.48 -34.36 -30.08
C GLY A 63 0.79 -34.32 -31.57
N GLY A 64 2.06 -34.49 -31.95
CA GLY A 64 2.51 -34.35 -33.34
C GLY A 64 2.48 -32.91 -33.85
N GLY A 65 2.40 -31.93 -32.94
CA GLY A 65 2.45 -30.50 -33.24
C GLY A 65 3.88 -29.97 -33.30
N ASN A 66 4.02 -28.65 -33.22
CA ASN A 66 5.32 -27.98 -33.24
C ASN A 66 5.59 -27.28 -31.88
N PRO A 67 6.33 -27.92 -30.96
CA PRO A 67 6.60 -27.35 -29.64
C PRO A 67 7.45 -26.07 -29.70
N VAL A 68 8.30 -25.92 -30.73
CA VAL A 68 9.08 -24.69 -30.93
C VAL A 68 8.16 -23.54 -31.33
N ALA A 69 7.19 -23.78 -32.22
CA ALA A 69 6.19 -22.78 -32.58
C ALA A 69 5.33 -22.39 -31.37
N ALA A 70 4.89 -23.36 -30.55
CA ALA A 70 4.14 -23.11 -29.33
C ALA A 70 4.91 -22.20 -28.35
N PHE A 71 6.21 -22.48 -28.15
CA PHE A 71 7.09 -21.65 -27.33
C PHE A 71 7.26 -20.23 -27.89
N LEU A 72 7.50 -20.09 -29.20
CA LEU A 72 7.70 -18.79 -29.84
C LEU A 72 6.44 -17.92 -29.80
N LEU A 73 5.26 -18.52 -29.96
CA LEU A 73 3.96 -17.85 -29.86
C LEU A 73 3.63 -17.39 -28.44
N PHE A 74 4.30 -17.96 -27.43
CA PHE A 74 4.12 -17.58 -26.03
C PHE A 74 4.67 -16.19 -25.71
N ILE A 75 5.79 -15.83 -26.35
CA ILE A 75 6.46 -14.54 -26.17
C ILE A 75 5.52 -13.36 -26.52
N PRO A 76 4.87 -13.30 -27.71
CA PRO A 76 3.93 -12.24 -28.03
C PRO A 76 2.68 -12.29 -27.14
N VAL A 77 2.14 -13.46 -26.80
CA VAL A 77 0.97 -13.55 -25.90
C VAL A 77 1.27 -12.91 -24.53
N ILE A 78 2.39 -13.29 -23.89
CA ILE A 78 2.80 -12.67 -22.63
C ILE A 78 3.06 -11.18 -22.83
N GLY A 79 3.79 -10.79 -23.88
CA GLY A 79 4.13 -9.40 -24.16
C GLY A 79 2.90 -8.51 -24.30
N LEU A 80 1.86 -8.99 -24.98
CA LEU A 80 0.60 -8.27 -25.19
C LEU A 80 -0.24 -8.20 -23.92
N LEU A 81 -0.37 -9.32 -23.20
CA LEU A 81 -1.03 -9.37 -21.91
C LEU A 81 -0.35 -8.44 -20.89
N LEU A 82 0.99 -8.35 -20.88
CA LEU A 82 1.72 -7.37 -20.08
C LEU A 82 1.56 -5.95 -20.61
N GLY A 83 1.47 -5.77 -21.92
CA GLY A 83 1.24 -4.49 -22.59
C GLY A 83 -0.11 -3.87 -22.22
N MET A 84 -1.15 -4.69 -22.07
CA MET A 84 -2.49 -4.25 -21.63
C MET A 84 -2.45 -3.50 -20.30
N ARG A 85 -1.47 -3.82 -19.44
CA ARG A 85 -1.26 -3.17 -18.14
C ARG A 85 -0.72 -1.75 -18.23
N ARG A 86 -0.04 -1.39 -19.32
CA ARG A 86 0.62 -0.08 -19.48
C ARG A 86 -0.26 0.94 -20.19
N VAL A 87 -1.31 0.48 -20.84
CA VAL A 87 -2.14 1.29 -21.72
C VAL A 87 -3.36 1.80 -20.95
N SER A 88 -3.49 3.12 -20.90
CA SER A 88 -4.68 3.83 -20.43
C SER A 88 -5.58 4.15 -21.63
N GLY A 89 -6.73 3.46 -21.73
CA GLY A 89 -7.72 3.70 -22.79
C GLY A 89 -8.46 2.42 -23.21
N GLN A 90 -9.75 2.54 -23.51
CA GLN A 90 -10.60 1.39 -23.86
C GLN A 90 -10.27 0.84 -25.25
N THR A 91 -10.09 1.71 -26.24
CA THR A 91 -9.75 1.33 -27.63
C THR A 91 -8.43 0.58 -27.76
N PRO A 92 -7.29 1.07 -27.22
CA PRO A 92 -6.03 0.33 -27.34
C PRO A 92 -5.99 -0.96 -26.51
N ARG A 93 -6.76 -1.05 -25.40
CA ARG A 93 -6.95 -2.31 -24.68
C ARG A 93 -7.72 -3.34 -25.50
N LEU A 94 -8.77 -2.93 -26.22
CA LEU A 94 -9.52 -3.80 -27.13
C LEU A 94 -8.62 -4.32 -28.26
N VAL A 95 -7.79 -3.47 -28.86
CA VAL A 95 -6.83 -3.88 -29.90
C VAL A 95 -5.85 -4.93 -29.38
N LEU A 96 -5.29 -4.73 -28.19
CA LEU A 96 -4.39 -5.71 -27.57
C LEU A 96 -5.11 -7.03 -27.25
N LEU A 97 -6.36 -6.99 -26.77
CA LEU A 97 -7.16 -8.18 -26.51
C LEU A 97 -7.40 -8.99 -27.80
N ILE A 98 -7.77 -8.32 -28.89
CA ILE A 98 -7.96 -8.96 -30.19
C ILE A 98 -6.66 -9.64 -30.63
N LEU A 99 -5.53 -8.96 -30.47
CA LEU A 99 -4.23 -9.52 -30.83
C LEU A 99 -3.86 -10.73 -29.95
N VAL A 100 -4.15 -10.70 -28.65
CA VAL A 100 -4.02 -11.86 -27.76
C VAL A 100 -4.86 -13.02 -28.24
N ILE A 101 -6.11 -12.79 -28.64
CA ILE A 101 -6.98 -13.84 -29.18
C ILE A 101 -6.39 -14.44 -30.47
N VAL A 102 -5.87 -13.61 -31.37
CA VAL A 102 -5.22 -14.09 -32.61
C VAL A 102 -4.02 -14.99 -32.28
N PHE A 103 -3.10 -14.54 -31.42
CA PHE A 103 -1.95 -15.33 -31.03
C PHE A 103 -2.31 -16.59 -30.22
N ALA A 104 -3.36 -16.52 -29.39
CA ALA A 104 -3.90 -17.69 -28.68
C ALA A 104 -4.44 -18.75 -29.67
N ASN A 105 -5.16 -18.34 -30.72
CA ASN A 105 -5.62 -19.26 -31.76
C ASN A 105 -4.44 -19.89 -32.53
N LEU A 106 -3.42 -19.11 -32.87
CA LEU A 106 -2.20 -19.64 -33.50
C LEU A 106 -1.49 -20.65 -32.58
N MET A 107 -1.48 -20.39 -31.27
CA MET A 107 -0.91 -21.31 -30.29
C MET A 107 -1.70 -22.62 -30.20
N ILE A 108 -3.03 -22.56 -30.25
CA ILE A 108 -3.91 -23.75 -30.31
C ILE A 108 -3.60 -24.58 -31.56
N VAL A 109 -3.45 -23.93 -32.72
CA VAL A 109 -3.11 -24.61 -33.99
C VAL A 109 -1.75 -25.30 -33.90
N SER A 110 -0.78 -24.72 -33.16
CA SER A 110 0.55 -25.30 -32.99
C SER A 110 0.60 -26.61 -32.17
N VAL A 111 -0.46 -26.93 -31.40
CA VAL A 111 -0.55 -28.16 -30.58
C VAL A 111 -0.79 -29.40 -31.43
N GLY A 112 -1.45 -29.27 -32.59
CA GLY A 112 -1.73 -30.39 -33.49
C GLY A 112 -3.03 -31.14 -33.19
N GLY A 113 -3.45 -31.98 -34.15
CA GLY A 113 -4.83 -32.44 -34.32
C GLY A 113 -5.41 -33.30 -33.18
N MET A 114 -4.67 -34.28 -32.66
CA MET A 114 -5.23 -35.24 -31.69
C MET A 114 -5.54 -34.62 -30.33
N PHE A 115 -4.84 -33.54 -29.95
CA PHE A 115 -4.97 -32.88 -28.65
C PHE A 115 -5.51 -31.45 -28.75
N LEU A 116 -6.15 -31.10 -29.86
CA LEU A 116 -6.65 -29.75 -30.14
C LEU A 116 -7.60 -29.25 -29.04
N ILE A 117 -8.49 -30.11 -28.55
CA ILE A 117 -9.42 -29.77 -27.45
C ILE A 117 -8.66 -29.43 -26.16
N PHE A 118 -7.64 -30.23 -25.80
CA PHE A 118 -6.81 -29.94 -24.64
C PHE A 118 -6.02 -28.65 -24.83
N GLY A 119 -5.52 -28.37 -26.04
CA GLY A 119 -4.88 -27.10 -26.38
C GLY A 119 -5.80 -25.89 -26.19
N ILE A 120 -7.06 -25.97 -26.62
CA ILE A 120 -8.07 -24.92 -26.41
C ILE A 120 -8.26 -24.67 -24.91
N VAL A 121 -8.45 -25.74 -24.13
CA VAL A 121 -8.68 -25.63 -22.68
C VAL A 121 -7.49 -24.98 -21.98
N LEU A 122 -6.26 -25.44 -22.26
CA LEU A 122 -5.06 -24.91 -21.62
C LEU A 122 -4.79 -23.45 -22.00
N VAL A 123 -4.89 -23.10 -23.28
CA VAL A 123 -4.69 -21.71 -23.72
C VAL A 123 -5.76 -20.78 -23.11
N ALA A 124 -7.00 -21.24 -22.99
CA ALA A 124 -8.06 -20.48 -22.31
C ALA A 124 -7.79 -20.32 -20.81
N LEU A 125 -7.36 -21.39 -20.12
CA LEU A 125 -6.96 -21.35 -18.70
C LEU A 125 -5.77 -20.42 -18.48
N PHE A 126 -4.81 -20.38 -19.40
CA PHE A 126 -3.66 -19.51 -19.34
C PHE A 126 -4.07 -18.03 -19.40
N VAL A 127 -4.88 -17.66 -20.40
CA VAL A 127 -5.40 -16.29 -20.54
C VAL A 127 -6.23 -15.91 -19.33
N LEU A 128 -7.12 -16.80 -18.87
CA LEU A 128 -7.94 -16.58 -17.68
C LEU A 128 -7.10 -16.38 -16.41
N GLY A 129 -6.09 -17.22 -16.20
CA GLY A 129 -5.19 -17.09 -15.04
C GLY A 129 -4.42 -15.77 -15.07
N PHE A 130 -4.04 -15.28 -16.25
CA PHE A 130 -3.44 -13.95 -16.38
C PHE A 130 -4.41 -12.82 -16.02
N ILE A 131 -5.65 -12.89 -16.51
CA ILE A 131 -6.71 -11.93 -16.17
C ILE A 131 -6.96 -11.93 -14.65
N ILE A 132 -7.01 -13.10 -14.02
CA ILE A 132 -7.16 -13.23 -12.56
C ILE A 132 -5.99 -12.51 -11.85
N LEU A 133 -4.75 -12.71 -12.28
CA LEU A 133 -3.60 -12.01 -11.67
C LEU A 133 -3.70 -10.48 -11.79
N GLU A 134 -4.24 -9.99 -12.91
CA GLU A 134 -4.46 -8.57 -13.12
C GLU A 134 -5.57 -8.03 -12.20
N LEU A 135 -6.72 -8.69 -12.17
CA LEU A 135 -7.86 -8.30 -11.32
C LEU A 135 -7.48 -8.31 -9.82
N MET A 136 -6.69 -9.31 -9.40
CA MET A 136 -6.15 -9.39 -8.05
C MET A 136 -5.20 -8.24 -7.68
N ARG A 137 -4.52 -7.66 -8.66
CA ARG A 137 -3.66 -6.50 -8.42
C ARG A 137 -4.50 -5.27 -8.13
N ASP A 138 -5.54 -5.05 -8.91
CA ASP A 138 -6.48 -3.93 -8.74
C ASP A 138 -7.22 -4.04 -7.40
N LEU A 139 -7.65 -5.25 -7.05
CA LEU A 139 -8.29 -5.52 -5.77
C LEU A 139 -7.35 -5.21 -4.58
N ARG A 140 -6.06 -5.54 -4.68
CA ARG A 140 -5.08 -5.17 -3.64
C ARG A 140 -4.98 -3.64 -3.50
N SER A 141 -4.88 -2.90 -4.61
CA SER A 141 -4.81 -1.44 -4.53
C SER A 141 -6.06 -0.81 -3.94
N PHE A 142 -7.24 -1.39 -4.19
CA PHE A 142 -8.49 -0.94 -3.59
C PHE A 142 -8.49 -1.13 -2.07
N PHE A 143 -8.09 -2.31 -1.57
CA PHE A 143 -8.02 -2.55 -0.12
C PHE A 143 -6.96 -1.71 0.56
N ASP A 144 -5.80 -1.51 -0.07
CA ASP A 144 -4.75 -0.64 0.48
C ASP A 144 -5.24 0.82 0.57
N TYR A 145 -6.01 1.29 -0.42
CA TYR A 145 -6.68 2.58 -0.39
C TYR A 145 -7.73 2.67 0.72
N PHE A 146 -8.62 1.68 0.80
CA PHE A 146 -9.73 1.66 1.75
C PHE A 146 -9.22 1.63 3.20
N ALA A 147 -8.27 0.75 3.51
CA ALA A 147 -7.68 0.65 4.85
C ALA A 147 -6.94 1.93 5.26
N LEU A 148 -6.26 2.60 4.32
CA LEU A 148 -5.61 3.87 4.60
C LEU A 148 -6.62 4.97 4.92
N ARG A 149 -7.67 5.10 4.09
CA ARG A 149 -8.74 6.09 4.29
C ARG A 149 -9.48 5.86 5.60
N HIS A 150 -9.80 4.61 5.91
CA HIS A 150 -10.52 4.26 7.13
C HIS A 150 -9.73 4.57 8.39
N ARG A 151 -8.43 4.22 8.43
CA ARG A 151 -7.54 4.55 9.56
C ARG A 151 -7.37 6.04 9.77
N VAL A 152 -7.35 6.83 8.70
CA VAL A 152 -7.30 8.29 8.80
C VAL A 152 -8.58 8.82 9.46
N ILE A 153 -9.75 8.38 9.00
CA ILE A 153 -11.04 8.83 9.55
C ILE A 153 -11.20 8.40 11.02
N GLN A 154 -10.83 7.16 11.35
CA GLN A 154 -10.82 6.71 12.75
C GLN A 154 -9.86 7.54 13.60
N ARG A 155 -8.64 7.85 13.14
CA ARG A 155 -7.70 8.66 13.92
C ARG A 155 -8.16 10.08 14.13
N VAL A 156 -8.83 10.71 13.15
CA VAL A 156 -9.42 12.04 13.33
C VAL A 156 -10.56 12.02 14.36
N ARG A 157 -11.31 10.92 14.44
CA ARG A 157 -12.49 10.79 15.31
C ARG A 157 -12.18 10.24 16.71
N GLN A 158 -11.19 9.37 16.84
CA GLN A 158 -10.78 8.71 18.08
C GLN A 158 -9.57 9.36 18.74
N ALA A 159 -8.86 10.27 18.07
CA ALA A 159 -7.91 11.12 18.76
C ALA A 159 -8.72 12.00 19.73
N ASP A 160 -8.65 11.65 21.01
CA ASP A 160 -8.89 12.64 22.06
C ASP A 160 -8.02 13.86 21.73
N PRO A 161 -8.56 15.08 21.78
CA PRO A 161 -7.84 16.29 21.39
C PRO A 161 -6.58 16.56 22.24
N VAL A 162 -6.35 15.77 23.30
CA VAL A 162 -5.24 15.91 24.23
C VAL A 162 -4.77 14.52 24.65
N VAL A 163 -3.67 14.02 24.08
CA VAL A 163 -3.05 12.76 24.52
C VAL A 163 -1.98 13.07 25.56
N TYR A 164 -2.20 12.64 26.81
CA TYR A 164 -1.20 12.70 27.87
C TYR A 164 -0.14 11.62 27.67
N VAL A 165 1.11 12.04 27.42
CA VAL A 165 2.26 11.15 27.20
C VAL A 165 3.06 11.04 28.51
N PRO A 166 3.56 9.84 28.89
CA PRO A 166 4.31 9.62 30.14
C PRO A 166 5.60 10.47 30.26
N GLU A 167 6.04 10.69 31.50
CA GLU A 167 7.25 11.46 31.81
C GLU A 167 8.53 10.82 31.22
N GLY A 168 9.41 11.64 30.65
CA GLY A 168 10.69 11.23 30.09
C GLY A 168 11.62 12.43 29.89
N LYS A 169 12.94 12.20 29.92
CA LYS A 169 13.96 13.26 29.91
C LYS A 169 14.04 14.05 28.59
N ASP A 170 13.56 13.45 27.48
CA ASP A 170 13.64 14.02 26.14
C ASP A 170 12.34 13.74 25.36
N ALA A 171 11.93 14.64 24.45
CA ALA A 171 10.69 14.53 23.67
C ALA A 171 10.64 13.24 22.83
N VAL A 172 11.79 12.85 22.29
CA VAL A 172 11.95 11.61 21.51
C VAL A 172 11.72 10.37 22.38
N GLN A 173 12.24 10.35 23.61
CA GLN A 173 12.04 9.22 24.54
C GLN A 173 10.57 9.08 24.97
N ARG A 174 9.88 10.20 25.18
CA ARG A 174 8.46 10.24 25.57
C ARG A 174 7.54 9.70 24.47
N ILE A 175 7.82 10.04 23.21
CA ILE A 175 7.05 9.50 22.09
C ILE A 175 7.38 8.03 21.81
N LEU A 176 8.64 7.63 21.96
CA LEU A 176 9.02 6.22 21.85
C LEU A 176 8.33 5.35 22.92
N SER A 177 8.26 5.81 24.18
CA SER A 177 7.54 5.10 25.23
C SER A 177 6.03 5.06 24.97
N HIS A 178 5.43 6.15 24.47
CA HIS A 178 4.03 6.16 24.03
C HIS A 178 3.78 5.16 22.89
N LEU A 179 4.63 5.13 21.86
CA LEU A 179 4.50 4.18 20.76
C LEU A 179 4.59 2.73 21.21
N ALA A 180 5.47 2.43 22.18
CA ALA A 180 5.59 1.10 22.77
C ALA A 180 4.36 0.74 23.62
N ALA A 181 3.76 1.70 24.32
CA ALA A 181 2.55 1.48 25.09
C ALA A 181 1.35 1.19 24.17
N THR A 182 1.23 1.91 23.06
CA THR A 182 0.06 1.85 22.17
C THR A 182 0.15 0.74 21.12
N ASN A 183 1.35 0.29 20.72
CA ASN A 183 1.51 -0.74 19.67
C ASN A 183 2.43 -1.91 20.11
N PRO A 184 1.89 -3.14 20.22
CA PRO A 184 2.68 -4.32 20.64
C PRO A 184 3.80 -4.67 19.65
N ASP A 185 3.65 -4.38 18.35
CA ASP A 185 4.69 -4.62 17.35
C ASP A 185 5.89 -3.70 17.55
N VAL A 186 5.65 -2.43 17.90
CA VAL A 186 6.71 -1.45 18.20
C VAL A 186 7.40 -1.81 19.51
N ARG A 187 6.64 -2.25 20.52
CA ARG A 187 7.18 -2.75 21.79
C ARG A 187 8.11 -3.94 21.59
N GLY A 188 7.70 -4.91 20.76
CA GLY A 188 8.51 -6.06 20.41
C GLY A 188 9.80 -5.68 19.68
N LEU A 189 9.76 -4.66 18.81
CA LEU A 189 10.95 -4.16 18.11
C LEU A 189 11.91 -3.40 19.02
N MET A 190 11.41 -2.64 20.00
CA MET A 190 12.25 -1.95 20.98
C MET A 190 13.06 -2.89 21.86
N ALA A 191 12.58 -4.12 22.05
CA ALA A 191 13.31 -5.16 22.77
C ALA A 191 14.45 -5.81 21.95
N ILE A 192 14.52 -5.56 20.63
CA ILE A 192 15.55 -6.14 19.75
C ILE A 192 16.77 -5.22 19.69
N PRO A 193 17.97 -5.69 20.10
CA PRO A 193 19.20 -4.90 19.98
C PRO A 193 19.46 -4.46 18.53
N GLY A 194 19.62 -3.14 18.31
CA GLY A 194 19.91 -2.55 16.99
C GLY A 194 18.71 -2.32 16.07
N ALA A 195 17.47 -2.55 16.54
CA ALA A 195 16.25 -2.20 15.83
C ALA A 195 15.87 -0.71 16.01
N VAL A 196 16.36 -0.07 17.06
CA VAL A 196 16.18 1.36 17.36
C VAL A 196 17.54 2.05 17.31
N ALA A 197 17.64 3.15 16.58
CA ALA A 197 18.82 4.01 16.53
C ALA A 197 18.46 5.43 17.00
N ILE A 198 19.19 5.94 18.00
CA ILE A 198 19.02 7.25 18.62
C ILE A 198 20.42 7.82 18.95
N PRO A 199 20.87 8.93 18.34
CA PRO A 199 20.36 9.50 17.08
C PRO A 199 20.67 8.58 15.89
N ALA A 200 19.95 8.74 14.80
CA ALA A 200 20.12 7.94 13.59
C ALA A 200 20.68 8.78 12.44
N LEU A 201 21.89 8.44 11.99
CA LEU A 201 22.46 8.96 10.74
C LEU A 201 22.21 7.94 9.64
N LEU A 202 21.41 8.31 8.64
CA LEU A 202 21.04 7.44 7.53
C LEU A 202 21.61 7.99 6.22
N THR A 203 22.38 7.16 5.52
CA THR A 203 22.87 7.49 4.18
C THR A 203 21.82 7.13 3.14
N GLY A 204 21.38 8.12 2.38
CA GLY A 204 20.45 7.97 1.28
C GLY A 204 21.09 7.39 0.02
N LYS A 205 20.27 7.09 -0.99
CA LYS A 205 20.74 6.49 -2.24
C LYS A 205 21.56 7.51 -3.04
N THR A 206 21.29 8.80 -2.84
CA THR A 206 22.10 9.90 -3.41
C THR A 206 23.50 10.01 -2.80
N GLY A 207 23.79 9.29 -1.71
CA GLY A 207 25.05 9.40 -0.98
C GLY A 207 25.06 10.49 0.09
N LEU A 208 24.00 11.29 0.20
CA LEU A 208 23.82 12.26 1.28
C LEU A 208 23.50 11.55 2.60
N THR A 209 24.02 12.08 3.70
CA THR A 209 23.73 11.57 5.04
C THR A 209 22.73 12.48 5.74
N TYR A 210 21.61 11.90 6.18
CA TYR A 210 20.51 12.59 6.83
C TYR A 210 20.48 12.24 8.32
N SER A 211 20.21 13.23 9.17
CA SER A 211 20.09 13.05 10.62
C SER A 211 18.64 12.98 11.06
N PHE A 212 18.29 11.89 11.74
CA PHE A 212 17.01 11.68 12.40
C PHE A 212 17.24 11.48 13.89
N ASP A 213 16.30 11.92 14.71
CA ASP A 213 16.44 11.86 16.17
C ASP A 213 16.10 10.46 16.70
N ALA A 214 15.18 9.76 16.04
CA ALA A 214 15.06 8.32 16.17
C ALA A 214 14.70 7.64 14.86
N TYR A 215 15.20 6.42 14.71
CA TYR A 215 14.86 5.53 13.61
C TYR A 215 14.59 4.14 14.15
N VAL A 216 13.36 3.67 13.97
CA VAL A 216 12.96 2.31 14.33
C VAL A 216 12.78 1.51 13.05
N ARG A 217 13.47 0.39 12.91
CA ARG A 217 13.40 -0.46 11.72
C ARG A 217 13.08 -1.90 12.07
N GLN A 218 12.23 -2.48 11.23
CA GLN A 218 12.12 -3.91 11.07
C GLN A 218 12.68 -4.29 9.69
N PRO A 219 13.73 -5.13 9.62
CA PRO A 219 14.27 -5.55 8.35
C PRO A 219 13.26 -6.40 7.58
N ALA A 220 13.34 -6.34 6.25
CA ALA A 220 12.58 -7.23 5.40
C ALA A 220 12.95 -8.69 5.65
N SER A 221 11.95 -9.57 5.63
CA SER A 221 12.15 -11.02 5.68
C SER A 221 13.04 -11.51 4.53
N PHE A 222 13.76 -12.62 4.75
CA PHE A 222 14.66 -13.19 3.74
C PHE A 222 13.95 -13.49 2.41
N LEU A 223 12.76 -14.09 2.48
CA LEU A 223 11.92 -14.37 1.32
C LEU A 223 11.50 -13.07 0.59
N TRP A 224 11.35 -11.95 1.31
CA TRP A 224 11.01 -10.67 0.67
C TRP A 224 12.21 -10.11 -0.07
N LYS A 225 13.42 -10.30 0.46
CA LYS A 225 14.68 -9.89 -0.19
C LYS A 225 14.96 -10.69 -1.46
N THR A 226 14.57 -11.96 -1.53
CA THR A 226 14.85 -12.82 -2.71
C THR A 226 13.70 -12.78 -3.71
N VAL A 227 12.51 -13.21 -3.32
CA VAL A 227 11.37 -13.47 -4.21
C VAL A 227 10.20 -12.50 -4.01
N SER A 228 10.35 -11.47 -3.18
CA SER A 228 9.27 -10.54 -2.81
C SER A 228 8.05 -11.26 -2.16
N LEU A 229 8.29 -12.40 -1.48
CA LEU A 229 7.31 -13.07 -0.63
C LEU A 229 7.65 -12.81 0.84
N GLY A 230 6.69 -12.43 1.68
CA GLY A 230 6.92 -12.24 3.12
C GLY A 230 6.64 -10.81 3.59
N THR A 231 7.24 -10.41 4.71
CA THR A 231 7.11 -9.06 5.25
C THR A 231 8.13 -8.13 4.58
N PRO A 232 7.70 -6.98 4.04
CA PRO A 232 8.59 -6.01 3.40
C PRO A 232 9.50 -5.26 4.40
N GLY A 233 9.33 -5.53 5.70
CA GLY A 233 9.86 -4.69 6.76
C GLY A 233 9.07 -3.41 6.90
N PHE A 234 9.44 -2.58 7.87
CA PHE A 234 8.93 -1.22 7.97
C PHE A 234 9.92 -0.34 8.71
N ALA A 235 9.81 0.96 8.47
CA ALA A 235 10.59 1.99 9.15
C ALA A 235 9.67 3.06 9.76
N VAL A 236 9.99 3.47 10.97
CA VAL A 236 9.42 4.65 11.62
C VAL A 236 10.53 5.68 11.77
N PHE A 237 10.27 6.88 11.24
CA PHE A 237 11.19 8.01 11.29
C PHE A 237 10.67 9.03 12.29
N VAL A 238 11.55 9.52 13.16
CA VAL A 238 11.23 10.58 14.12
C VAL A 238 12.22 11.71 13.91
N LYS A 239 11.68 12.92 13.71
CA LYS A 239 12.47 14.15 13.59
C LYS A 239 11.90 15.20 14.54
N ALA A 240 12.73 15.71 15.44
CA ALA A 240 12.41 16.79 16.34
C ALA A 240 12.94 18.12 15.77
N PHE A 241 12.15 19.17 15.91
CA PHE A 241 12.47 20.54 15.55
C PHE A 241 12.42 21.42 16.79
N ASP A 242 13.30 22.42 16.87
CA ASP A 242 13.32 23.39 17.97
C ASP A 242 12.28 24.52 17.80
N LYS A 243 11.81 24.74 16.57
CA LYS A 243 10.82 25.74 16.16
C LYS A 243 9.76 25.11 15.26
N ALA A 244 8.64 25.81 15.04
CA ALA A 244 7.57 25.37 14.16
C ALA A 244 8.16 24.99 12.79
N PRO A 245 7.94 23.75 12.30
CA PRO A 245 8.53 23.32 11.04
C PRO A 245 7.93 24.10 9.88
N THR A 246 8.78 24.59 8.99
CA THR A 246 8.36 25.29 7.78
C THR A 246 7.99 24.30 6.67
N ALA A 247 7.30 24.77 5.63
CA ALA A 247 6.98 23.93 4.47
C ALA A 247 8.25 23.44 3.76
N GLU A 248 9.35 24.21 3.79
CA GLU A 248 10.65 23.80 3.25
C GLU A 248 11.28 22.69 4.07
N ASP A 249 11.23 22.77 5.41
CA ASP A 249 11.72 21.72 6.30
C ASP A 249 11.00 20.40 6.06
N LEU A 250 9.66 20.46 5.91
CA LEU A 250 8.85 19.27 5.64
C LEU A 250 9.10 18.68 4.26
N LYS A 251 9.33 19.53 3.23
CA LYS A 251 9.74 19.08 1.89
C LYS A 251 11.11 18.41 1.92
N ALA A 252 12.07 18.99 2.63
CA ALA A 252 13.41 18.43 2.81
C ALA A 252 13.34 17.09 3.55
N LEU A 253 12.51 17.02 4.62
CA LEU A 253 12.29 15.79 5.37
C LEU A 253 11.65 14.69 4.52
N LYS A 254 10.63 15.03 3.71
CA LYS A 254 10.02 14.10 2.74
C LYS A 254 11.07 13.53 1.80
N ALA A 255 11.88 14.38 1.18
CA ALA A 255 12.93 13.96 0.24
C ALA A 255 13.99 13.07 0.94
N ALA A 256 14.41 13.44 2.15
CA ALA A 256 15.36 12.67 2.95
C ALA A 256 14.85 11.26 3.27
N ILE A 257 13.57 11.14 3.66
CA ILE A 257 12.95 9.85 4.00
C ILE A 257 12.77 8.99 2.75
N GLU A 258 12.37 9.57 1.63
CA GLU A 258 12.27 8.85 0.36
C GLU A 258 13.63 8.30 -0.06
N ASP A 259 14.69 9.11 0.02
CA ASP A 259 16.04 8.70 -0.35
C ASP A 259 16.64 7.65 0.61
N ALA A 260 16.48 7.84 1.92
CA ALA A 260 16.92 6.89 2.93
C ALA A 260 16.17 5.55 2.84
N SER A 261 14.87 5.57 2.56
CA SER A 261 14.06 4.35 2.37
C SER A 261 14.47 3.58 1.12
N LEU A 262 14.82 4.29 0.05
CA LEU A 262 15.34 3.68 -1.18
C LEU A 262 16.72 3.02 -0.95
N ALA A 263 17.61 3.65 -0.17
CA ALA A 263 18.90 3.09 0.19
C ALA A 263 18.78 1.83 1.05
N ALA A 264 17.99 1.92 2.13
CA ALA A 264 17.77 0.81 3.06
C ALA A 264 16.92 -0.32 2.46
N ARG A 265 16.18 -0.06 1.38
CA ARG A 265 15.15 -0.94 0.79
C ARG A 265 14.09 -1.39 1.80
N ILE A 266 13.78 -0.52 2.76
CA ILE A 266 12.75 -0.72 3.79
C ILE A 266 11.68 0.34 3.56
N PRO A 267 10.38 -0.02 3.45
CA PRO A 267 9.33 0.95 3.22
C PRO A 267 9.08 1.80 4.47
N PRO A 268 8.81 3.12 4.31
CA PRO A 268 8.39 3.96 5.43
C PRO A 268 6.96 3.60 5.81
N ALA A 269 6.70 3.45 7.11
CA ALA A 269 5.36 3.14 7.63
C ALA A 269 4.76 4.28 8.45
N ARG A 270 5.59 5.05 9.16
CA ARG A 270 5.15 6.20 9.95
C ARG A 270 6.26 7.24 10.03
N ILE A 271 5.88 8.51 9.95
CA ILE A 271 6.80 9.64 10.04
C ILE A 271 6.25 10.56 11.12
N LEU A 272 7.02 10.76 12.18
CA LEU A 272 6.67 11.60 13.31
C LEU A 272 7.53 12.86 13.27
N VAL A 273 6.88 13.99 13.07
CA VAL A 273 7.46 15.32 13.17
C VAL A 273 7.11 15.84 14.55
N LEU A 274 8.13 16.13 15.36
CA LEU A 274 7.98 16.59 16.72
C LEU A 274 8.45 18.02 16.81
N TRP A 275 7.71 18.85 17.53
CA TRP A 275 8.18 20.17 17.87
C TRP A 275 7.56 20.61 19.20
N ARG A 276 8.36 21.27 20.02
CA ARG A 276 7.92 21.84 21.29
C ARG A 276 7.54 23.30 21.09
N ALA A 277 6.23 23.58 21.10
CA ALA A 277 5.72 24.93 20.96
C ALA A 277 6.15 25.79 22.15
N LYS A 278 6.69 26.97 21.88
CA LYS A 278 6.96 27.98 22.92
C LYS A 278 5.92 29.09 22.81
N GLY A 279 5.06 29.22 23.82
CA GLY A 279 4.01 30.24 23.81
C GLY A 279 2.96 29.99 22.73
N ASN A 280 2.68 30.99 21.88
CA ASN A 280 1.59 30.95 20.89
C ASN A 280 2.06 30.64 19.46
N GLU A 281 3.23 29.99 19.32
CA GLU A 281 3.73 29.59 18.02
C GLU A 281 2.77 28.57 17.37
N SER A 282 2.44 28.79 16.10
CA SER A 282 1.61 27.89 15.30
C SER A 282 2.31 27.56 13.98
N VAL A 283 1.94 26.43 13.39
CA VAL A 283 2.40 26.05 12.05
C VAL A 283 1.86 27.06 11.03
N SER A 284 2.67 27.42 10.03
CA SER A 284 2.20 28.27 8.94
C SER A 284 1.13 27.57 8.10
N ALA A 285 0.26 28.34 7.44
CA ALA A 285 -0.79 27.79 6.58
C ALA A 285 -0.21 26.85 5.49
N ASP A 286 0.93 27.22 4.90
CA ASP A 286 1.61 26.43 3.87
C ASP A 286 2.15 25.10 4.42
N ALA A 287 2.69 25.11 5.65
CA ALA A 287 3.17 23.89 6.30
C ALA A 287 2.01 22.99 6.72
N TYR A 288 0.89 23.58 7.18
CA TYR A 288 -0.35 22.85 7.45
C TYR A 288 -0.94 22.23 6.17
N GLU A 289 -0.96 22.97 5.06
CA GLU A 289 -1.39 22.48 3.76
C GLU A 289 -0.49 21.32 3.29
N PHE A 290 0.83 21.44 3.45
CA PHE A 290 1.76 20.35 3.14
C PHE A 290 1.49 19.11 4.00
N LEU A 291 1.33 19.27 5.31
CA LEU A 291 1.01 18.17 6.24
C LEU A 291 -0.35 17.53 5.97
N THR A 292 -1.28 18.23 5.31
CA THR A 292 -2.64 17.75 5.00
C THR A 292 -2.80 17.19 3.58
N LYS A 293 -2.00 17.63 2.61
CA LYS A 293 -2.12 17.20 1.20
C LYS A 293 -1.02 16.25 0.71
N GLU A 294 0.15 16.29 1.32
CA GLU A 294 1.31 15.55 0.84
C GLU A 294 1.54 14.23 1.59
N ALA A 295 2.03 13.22 0.87
CA ALA A 295 2.41 11.93 1.43
C ALA A 295 3.78 11.52 0.90
N VAL A 296 4.58 10.87 1.74
CA VAL A 296 5.83 10.22 1.32
C VAL A 296 5.48 8.98 0.52
N ARG A 297 6.01 8.86 -0.70
CA ARG A 297 5.72 7.73 -1.60
C ARG A 297 7.01 7.08 -2.06
N VAL A 298 7.21 5.81 -1.72
CA VAL A 298 8.40 5.05 -2.09
C VAL A 298 8.02 3.82 -2.91
N ARG A 299 8.63 3.67 -4.09
CA ARG A 299 8.43 2.48 -4.94
C ARG A 299 9.56 1.48 -4.73
N LEU A 300 9.25 0.36 -4.06
CA LEU A 300 10.19 -0.75 -3.83
C LEU A 300 9.71 -2.00 -4.54
N ARG A 301 10.58 -2.58 -5.38
CA ARG A 301 10.33 -3.85 -6.12
C ARG A 301 8.96 -3.89 -6.82
N GLY A 302 8.58 -2.78 -7.46
CA GLY A 302 7.32 -2.67 -8.20
C GLY A 302 6.06 -2.41 -7.36
N SER A 303 6.17 -2.39 -6.03
CA SER A 303 5.10 -1.98 -5.11
C SER A 303 5.31 -0.54 -4.64
N THR A 304 4.25 0.24 -4.56
CA THR A 304 4.28 1.62 -4.04
C THR A 304 3.81 1.60 -2.59
N PHE A 305 4.65 2.14 -1.70
CA PHE A 305 4.34 2.33 -0.28
C PHE A 305 4.15 3.82 -0.05
N ALA A 306 3.09 4.18 0.67
CA ALA A 306 2.79 5.56 1.01
C ALA A 306 2.55 5.69 2.51
N CYS A 307 3.06 6.75 3.11
CA CYS A 307 2.81 7.09 4.50
C CYS A 307 2.68 8.61 4.67
N SER A 308 1.88 9.00 5.65
CA SER A 308 1.65 10.40 6.04
C SER A 308 2.75 10.90 6.95
N LEU A 309 3.00 12.21 6.90
CA LEU A 309 3.71 12.90 7.97
C LEU A 309 2.69 13.22 9.07
N GLU A 310 3.00 12.83 10.30
CA GLU A 310 2.20 13.14 11.47
C GLU A 310 2.95 14.18 12.29
N LEU A 311 2.35 15.35 12.51
CA LEU A 311 2.89 16.36 13.40
C LEU A 311 2.35 16.14 14.81
N ALA A 312 3.25 16.08 15.79
CA ALA A 312 2.94 16.09 17.21
C ALA A 312 3.55 17.35 17.83
N ILE A 313 2.70 18.22 18.37
CA ILE A 313 3.08 19.49 18.99
C ILE A 313 3.10 19.28 20.50
N GLU A 314 4.27 19.36 21.12
CA GLU A 314 4.38 19.38 22.58
C GLU A 314 4.07 20.78 23.09
N ARG A 315 3.02 20.91 23.91
CA ARG A 315 2.68 22.14 24.61
C ARG A 315 3.43 22.24 25.93
N ASP A 316 3.49 23.45 26.50
CA ASP A 316 4.21 23.73 27.75
C ASP A 316 3.69 22.96 28.97
N ASP A 317 2.46 22.43 28.89
CA ASP A 317 1.84 21.55 29.90
C ASP A 317 2.18 20.06 29.72
N GLY A 318 3.00 19.71 28.73
CA GLY A 318 3.38 18.32 28.42
C GLY A 318 2.35 17.56 27.58
N THR A 319 1.31 18.22 27.08
CA THR A 319 0.32 17.62 26.18
C THR A 319 0.81 17.63 24.74
N TYR A 320 0.43 16.61 23.96
CA TYR A 320 0.70 16.58 22.52
C TYR A 320 -0.57 16.79 21.71
N ASP A 321 -0.53 17.76 20.80
CA ASP A 321 -1.57 18.00 19.78
C ASP A 321 -1.16 17.28 18.50
N PHE A 322 -2.05 16.44 17.94
CA PHE A 322 -1.77 15.64 16.75
C PHE A 322 -2.56 16.19 15.57
N ILE A 323 -1.88 16.53 14.48
CA ILE A 323 -2.53 16.88 13.22
C ILE A 323 -2.47 15.66 12.28
N PRO A 324 -3.55 14.85 12.18
CA PRO A 324 -3.64 13.79 11.18
C PRO A 324 -3.90 14.33 9.76
N LEU A 325 -3.25 13.72 8.78
CA LEU A 325 -3.41 14.00 7.34
C LEU A 325 -4.83 13.65 6.83
N VAL A 326 -5.50 14.58 6.14
CA VAL A 326 -6.72 14.33 5.35
C VAL A 326 -6.35 14.31 3.86
N LEU A 327 -6.08 13.12 3.31
CA LEU A 327 -5.79 13.00 1.87
C LEU A 327 -7.04 13.29 1.03
N GLU A 328 -7.02 14.39 0.27
CA GLU A 328 -7.80 14.46 -0.96
C GLU A 328 -7.05 13.72 -2.07
N PRO A 329 -7.75 12.88 -2.86
CA PRO A 329 -7.11 12.10 -3.90
C PRO A 329 -6.54 13.02 -4.98
N ALA A 330 -5.22 12.97 -5.18
CA ALA A 330 -4.66 13.27 -6.50
C ALA A 330 -5.28 12.25 -7.47
N VAL A 331 -6.18 12.73 -8.32
CA VAL A 331 -6.90 11.99 -9.36
C VAL A 331 -5.99 10.90 -9.94
N ALA A 332 -6.32 9.65 -9.64
CA ALA A 332 -5.78 8.55 -10.43
C ALA A 332 -6.22 8.80 -11.89
N PRO A 333 -5.33 8.70 -12.89
CA PRO A 333 -5.74 8.71 -14.29
C PRO A 333 -6.41 7.37 -14.61
N SER A 334 -7.55 7.12 -13.97
CA SER A 334 -8.51 6.11 -14.34
C SER A 334 -9.66 6.87 -14.99
N GLY A 335 -9.65 6.93 -16.32
CA GLY A 335 -10.77 7.42 -17.08
C GLY A 335 -12.05 6.73 -16.64
N ARG A 336 -12.92 7.48 -15.99
CA ARG A 336 -14.36 7.21 -15.95
C ARG A 336 -15.05 8.38 -16.66
N PRO A 337 -15.97 8.11 -17.59
CA PRO A 337 -16.77 9.16 -18.21
C PRO A 337 -17.68 9.80 -17.15
N VAL A 338 -17.82 11.11 -17.26
CA VAL A 338 -18.78 11.91 -16.51
C VAL A 338 -20.18 11.51 -16.99
N PRO A 339 -21.12 11.16 -16.10
CA PRO A 339 -22.52 11.05 -16.50
C PRO A 339 -23.04 12.45 -16.80
N SER A 340 -23.51 12.63 -18.04
CA SER A 340 -24.32 13.76 -18.49
C SER A 340 -25.64 13.83 -17.73
#